data_AF-A0A1V5HPG5-F1
#
_entry.id   AF-A0A1V5HPG5-F1
#
_cell.length_a   1.000
_cell.length_b   1.000
_cell.length_c   1.000
_cell.angle_alpha   90.00
_cell.angle_beta   90.00
_cell.angle_gamma   90.00
#
_symmetry.space_group_name_H-M   'P 1'
#
loop_
_entity.id
_entity.type
_entity.pdbx_description
1 polymer ?
#
loop_
_entity_poly.entity_id
_entity_poly.type
_entity_poly.pdbx_seq_one_letter_code
_entity_poly.pdbx_strand_id
1 'polypeptide(L)'
;MERVIEKFKEVSGIEKTIVDHLIGFAKAEPKFIDKLLSEKKTIGDCIDYITAQAKKEVVKGVARIEDERVFGWAVHYFDEEHLVDWEKTSARISSTVEPKQTTSQNTKAIHAKPNKNIHEGQISLFDELI
;
A
#
# COMPACT_ATOMS: atom_id res chain seq x y z
N MET A 1 -26.18 -9.71 12.37
CA MET A 1 -25.79 -9.05 11.11
C MET A 1 -26.46 -7.70 10.92
N GLU A 2 -27.80 -7.61 10.94
CA GLU A 2 -28.56 -6.38 10.64
C GLU A 2 -28.02 -5.11 11.32
N ARG A 3 -27.65 -5.18 12.61
CA ARG A 3 -27.03 -4.07 13.36
C ARG A 3 -25.78 -3.47 12.71
N VAL A 4 -25.00 -4.28 11.97
CA VAL A 4 -23.81 -3.82 11.23
C VAL A 4 -24.23 -3.06 9.97
N ILE A 5 -25.22 -3.58 9.24
CA ILE A 5 -25.77 -2.93 8.04
C ILE A 5 -26.38 -1.58 8.44
N GLU A 6 -27.14 -1.53 9.54
CA GLU A 6 -27.71 -0.30 10.08
C GLU A 6 -26.63 0.70 10.53
N LYS A 7 -25.56 0.25 11.21
CA LYS A 7 -24.43 1.10 11.63
C LYS A 7 -23.73 1.80 10.46
N PHE A 8 -23.67 1.17 9.29
CA PHE A 8 -22.95 1.68 8.12
C PHE A 8 -23.87 2.04 6.93
N LYS A 9 -25.19 2.19 7.12
CA LYS A 9 -26.13 2.44 6.01
C LYS A 9 -25.91 3.76 5.27
N GLU A 10 -25.36 4.77 5.96
CA GLU A 10 -25.14 6.14 5.45
C GLU A 10 -23.78 6.32 4.74
N VAL A 11 -22.91 5.30 4.73
CA VAL A 11 -21.56 5.44 4.13
C VAL A 11 -21.63 5.47 2.60
N SER A 12 -20.72 6.20 1.97
CA SER A 12 -20.76 6.40 0.51
C SER A 12 -19.37 6.44 -0.14
N GLY A 13 -19.33 6.33 -1.47
CA GLY A 13 -18.07 6.29 -2.22
C GLY A 13 -17.16 5.14 -1.78
N ILE A 14 -15.89 5.45 -1.50
CA ILE A 14 -14.85 4.47 -1.16
C ILE A 14 -15.13 3.76 0.17
N GLU A 15 -15.72 4.47 1.15
CA GLU A 15 -16.12 3.87 2.45
C GLU A 15 -17.06 2.69 2.25
N LYS A 16 -17.99 2.81 1.29
CA LYS A 16 -18.95 1.76 0.99
C LYS A 16 -18.25 0.51 0.44
N THR A 17 -17.29 0.64 -0.47
CA THR A 17 -16.55 -0.52 -1.00
C THR A 17 -15.82 -1.29 0.10
N ILE A 18 -15.22 -0.58 1.07
CA ILE A 18 -14.58 -1.20 2.23
C ILE A 18 -15.61 -1.85 3.16
N VAL A 19 -16.73 -1.17 3.45
CA VAL A 19 -17.82 -1.70 4.29
C VAL A 19 -18.49 -2.93 3.67
N ASP A 20 -18.79 -2.93 2.37
CA ASP A 20 -19.40 -4.06 1.67
C ASP A 20 -18.48 -5.30 1.74
N HIS A 21 -17.16 -5.12 1.63
CA HIS A 21 -16.19 -6.19 1.87
C HIS A 21 -16.19 -6.68 3.32
N LEU A 22 -16.11 -5.77 4.31
CA LEU A 22 -16.11 -6.12 5.74
C LEU A 22 -17.42 -6.82 6.17
N ILE A 23 -18.56 -6.45 5.58
CA ILE A 23 -19.85 -7.14 5.74
C ILE A 23 -19.82 -8.52 5.07
N GLY A 24 -19.13 -8.67 3.94
CA GLY A 24 -18.83 -9.97 3.33
C GLY A 24 -18.01 -10.88 4.26
N PHE A 25 -16.91 -10.36 4.80
CA PHE A 25 -16.06 -11.08 5.75
C PHE A 25 -16.83 -11.46 7.03
N ALA A 26 -17.63 -10.54 7.59
CA ALA A 26 -18.47 -10.79 8.76
C ALA A 26 -19.63 -11.79 8.52
N LYS A 27 -19.92 -12.18 7.27
CA LYS A 27 -20.81 -13.32 6.95
C LYS A 27 -20.10 -14.66 7.05
N ALA A 28 -18.81 -14.71 6.73
CA ALA A 28 -17.98 -15.90 6.88
C ALA A 28 -17.53 -16.10 8.33
N GLU A 29 -17.14 -15.02 9.02
CA GLU A 29 -16.65 -15.02 10.39
C GLU A 29 -17.55 -14.23 11.35
N PRO A 30 -18.58 -14.85 11.95
CA PRO A 30 -19.51 -14.18 12.86
C PRO A 30 -18.85 -13.51 14.08
N LYS A 31 -17.68 -13.99 14.52
CA LYS A 31 -16.91 -13.39 15.63
C LYS A 31 -16.41 -11.97 15.32
N PHE A 32 -16.30 -11.62 14.04
CA PHE A 32 -15.88 -10.30 13.58
C PHE A 32 -16.98 -9.24 13.71
N ILE A 33 -18.26 -9.67 13.85
CA ILE A 33 -19.41 -8.78 14.00
C ILE A 33 -19.25 -7.84 15.22
N ASP A 34 -18.82 -8.37 16.36
CA ASP A 34 -18.65 -7.58 17.58
C ASP A 34 -17.51 -6.56 17.46
N LYS A 35 -16.45 -6.90 16.70
CA LYS A 35 -15.35 -5.98 16.38
C LYS A 35 -15.79 -4.83 15.47
N LEU A 36 -16.68 -5.09 14.48
CA LEU A 36 -17.30 -4.03 13.68
C LEU A 36 -18.29 -3.16 14.48
N LEU A 37 -19.03 -3.75 15.42
CA LEU A 37 -20.02 -3.02 16.21
C LEU A 37 -19.39 -2.07 17.22
N SER A 38 -18.18 -2.38 17.73
CA SER A 38 -17.39 -1.53 18.63
C SER A 38 -17.39 -0.04 18.23
N GLU A 39 -17.73 0.83 19.19
CA GLU A 39 -17.74 2.29 19.00
C GLU A 39 -16.33 2.90 19.01
N LYS A 40 -15.32 2.18 19.50
CA LYS A 40 -13.92 2.62 19.53
C LYS A 40 -13.31 2.82 18.13
N LYS A 41 -13.92 2.29 17.07
CA LYS A 41 -13.39 2.25 15.69
C LYS A 41 -14.42 2.77 14.69
N THR A 42 -13.97 3.63 13.78
CA THR A 42 -14.80 4.22 12.72
C THR A 42 -14.34 3.77 11.33
N ILE A 43 -15.17 3.96 10.29
CA ILE A 43 -14.76 3.70 8.90
C ILE A 43 -13.78 4.76 8.38
N GLY A 44 -13.90 6.01 8.80
CA GLY A 44 -12.97 7.08 8.42
C GLY A 44 -11.56 6.83 8.96
N ASP A 45 -11.44 6.40 10.22
CA ASP A 45 -10.17 6.01 10.84
C ASP A 45 -9.53 4.80 10.16
N CYS A 46 -10.34 3.88 9.61
CA CYS A 46 -9.89 2.77 8.79
C CYS A 46 -9.34 3.25 7.43
N ILE A 47 -10.00 4.23 6.79
CA ILE A 47 -9.48 4.85 5.55
C ILE A 47 -8.21 5.66 5.81
N ASP A 48 -8.11 6.38 6.93
CA ASP A 48 -6.87 7.07 7.33
C ASP A 48 -5.71 6.07 7.47
N TYR A 49 -5.95 4.93 8.15
CA TYR A 49 -4.99 3.83 8.30
C TYR A 49 -4.58 3.22 6.95
N ILE A 50 -5.55 2.84 6.10
CA ILE A 50 -5.31 2.32 4.74
C ILE A 50 -4.47 3.32 3.93
N THR A 51 -4.80 4.61 4.01
CA THR A 51 -4.08 5.70 3.33
C THR A 51 -2.65 5.84 3.85
N ALA A 52 -2.41 5.59 5.14
CA ALA A 52 -1.07 5.62 5.73
C ALA A 52 -0.23 4.39 5.36
N GLN A 53 -0.80 3.19 5.36
CA GLN A 53 -0.12 2.00 4.84
C GLN A 53 0.18 2.16 3.34
N ALA A 54 -0.75 2.70 2.56
CA ALA A 54 -0.54 3.01 1.15
C ALA A 54 0.60 4.01 0.91
N LYS A 55 0.78 5.00 1.80
CA LYS A 55 1.92 5.94 1.74
C LYS A 55 3.27 5.27 1.99
N LYS A 56 3.34 4.20 2.80
CA LYS A 56 4.58 3.42 3.02
C LYS A 56 5.01 2.66 1.75
N GLU A 57 4.06 2.30 0.89
CA GLU A 57 4.25 1.56 -0.37
C GLU A 57 4.42 2.46 -1.62
N VAL A 58 4.60 3.78 -1.45
CA VAL A 58 4.74 4.72 -2.58
C VAL A 58 6.08 4.55 -3.29
N VAL A 59 6.03 4.23 -4.58
CA VAL A 59 7.20 4.13 -5.46
C VAL A 59 7.16 5.27 -6.48
N LYS A 60 8.20 6.12 -6.50
CA LYS A 60 8.32 7.28 -7.43
C LYS A 60 7.12 8.26 -7.37
N GLY A 61 6.47 8.40 -6.21
CA GLY A 61 5.33 9.29 -6.01
C GLY A 61 3.96 8.69 -6.34
N VAL A 62 3.89 7.42 -6.75
CA VAL A 62 2.63 6.69 -6.98
C VAL A 62 2.59 5.45 -6.10
N ALA A 63 1.45 5.21 -5.43
CA ALA A 63 1.14 3.91 -4.83
C ALA A 63 0.38 3.05 -5.85
N ARG A 64 0.76 1.78 -5.99
CA ARG A 64 -0.01 0.78 -6.74
C ARG A 64 -0.17 -0.44 -5.85
N ILE A 65 -1.40 -0.74 -5.47
CA ILE A 65 -1.74 -1.69 -4.41
C ILE A 65 -2.92 -2.51 -4.90
N GLU A 66 -2.93 -3.80 -4.57
CA GLU A 66 -3.99 -4.73 -4.95
C GLU A 66 -5.16 -4.63 -3.97
N ASP A 67 -6.39 -4.75 -4.48
CA ASP A 67 -7.62 -4.62 -3.69
C ASP A 67 -7.63 -5.58 -2.50
N GLU A 68 -7.16 -6.82 -2.68
CA GLU A 68 -6.99 -7.82 -1.61
C GLU A 68 -6.11 -7.33 -0.45
N ARG A 69 -5.04 -6.57 -0.74
CA ARG A 69 -4.14 -6.02 0.28
C ARG A 69 -4.78 -4.83 1.01
N VAL A 70 -5.57 -4.02 0.30
CA VAL A 70 -6.38 -2.92 0.89
C VAL A 70 -7.47 -3.49 1.80
N PHE A 71 -8.17 -4.54 1.37
CA PHE A 71 -9.18 -5.22 2.18
C PHE A 71 -8.55 -5.96 3.38
N GLY A 72 -7.38 -6.58 3.21
CA GLY A 72 -6.61 -7.15 4.31
C GLY A 72 -6.31 -6.11 5.39
N TRP A 73 -5.82 -4.92 5.01
CA TRP A 73 -5.62 -3.80 5.95
C TRP A 73 -6.92 -3.35 6.62
N ALA A 74 -8.05 -3.36 5.92
CA ALA A 74 -9.35 -3.06 6.53
C ALA A 74 -9.75 -4.11 7.60
N VAL A 75 -9.50 -5.39 7.33
CA VAL A 75 -9.77 -6.48 8.29
C VAL A 75 -8.85 -6.35 9.51
N HIS A 76 -7.53 -6.23 9.31
CA HIS A 76 -6.56 -6.00 10.39
C HIS A 76 -6.91 -4.76 11.24
N TYR A 77 -7.31 -3.65 10.62
CA TYR A 77 -7.71 -2.43 11.33
C TYR A 77 -8.84 -2.69 12.34
N PHE A 78 -9.85 -3.49 11.99
CA PHE A 78 -10.91 -3.87 12.92
C PHE A 78 -10.53 -5.02 13.86
N ASP A 79 -9.69 -5.96 13.42
CA ASP A 79 -9.36 -7.16 14.19
C ASP A 79 -8.42 -6.90 15.39
N GLU A 80 -7.39 -6.07 15.23
CA GLU A 80 -6.34 -5.82 16.22
C GLU A 80 -6.76 -4.74 17.25
N GLU A 81 -6.70 -5.01 18.56
CA GLU A 81 -7.05 -3.98 19.57
C GLU A 81 -5.99 -2.86 19.68
N HIS A 82 -4.73 -3.17 19.37
CA HIS A 82 -3.62 -2.21 19.33
C HIS A 82 -2.87 -2.32 18.01
N LEU A 83 -3.03 -1.33 17.14
CA LEU A 83 -2.33 -1.24 15.86
C LEU A 83 -0.90 -0.74 16.09
N VAL A 84 0.06 -1.63 15.95
CA VAL A 84 1.49 -1.27 15.94
C VAL A 84 1.77 -0.42 14.70
N ASP A 85 2.60 0.61 14.85
CA ASP A 85 2.98 1.56 13.78
C ASP A 85 1.82 2.33 13.11
N TRP A 86 0.76 2.65 13.88
CA TRP A 86 -0.28 3.61 13.52
C TRP A 86 -0.67 4.53 14.69
N GLU A 87 -0.21 5.78 14.63
CA GLU A 87 -0.81 6.89 15.38
C GLU A 87 -1.67 7.74 14.44
N LYS A 88 -2.88 8.11 14.88
CA LYS A 88 -3.79 8.97 14.10
C LYS A 88 -3.31 10.42 14.12
N THR A 89 -2.36 10.74 13.25
CA THR A 89 -1.86 12.11 13.08
C THR A 89 -2.98 13.03 12.58
N SER A 90 -3.53 13.87 13.46
CA SER A 90 -4.64 14.80 13.17
C SER A 90 -4.28 15.97 12.22
N ALA A 91 -3.10 15.92 11.61
CA ALA A 91 -2.63 16.89 10.64
C ALA A 91 -3.40 16.75 9.31
N ARG A 92 -4.36 17.66 9.07
CA ARG A 92 -4.99 17.86 7.76
C ARG A 92 -3.97 18.47 6.79
N ILE A 93 -3.07 17.64 6.24
CA ILE A 93 -1.96 18.11 5.40
C ILE A 93 -2.50 18.71 4.10
N SER A 94 -2.49 20.04 4.01
CA SER A 94 -2.71 20.77 2.76
C SER A 94 -1.47 20.66 1.89
N SER A 95 -1.34 19.55 1.15
CA SER A 95 -0.16 19.18 0.37
C SER A 95 0.05 20.04 -0.88
N THR A 96 0.40 21.32 -0.71
CA THR A 96 1.09 22.09 -1.74
C THR A 96 2.53 21.57 -1.84
N VAL A 97 2.79 20.70 -2.82
CA VAL A 97 4.11 20.11 -3.05
C VAL A 97 4.67 20.53 -4.41
N GLU A 98 5.57 21.50 -4.39
CA GLU A 98 6.41 21.81 -5.56
C GLU A 98 7.45 20.68 -5.77
N PRO A 99 7.68 20.23 -7.02
CA PRO A 99 8.57 19.10 -7.27
C PRO A 99 10.05 19.52 -7.28
N LYS A 100 10.85 18.98 -6.34
CA LYS A 100 12.32 19.13 -6.35
C LYS A 100 13.03 17.77 -6.51
N GLN A 101 13.77 17.64 -7.61
CA GLN A 101 14.61 16.47 -7.92
C GLN A 101 15.97 16.53 -7.17
N THR A 102 16.62 15.38 -6.93
CA THR A 102 18.02 15.04 -7.37
C THR A 102 18.62 13.81 -6.66
N THR A 103 18.72 12.69 -7.40
CA THR A 103 19.88 11.78 -7.58
C THR A 103 20.78 11.29 -6.42
N SER A 104 20.54 10.03 -5.99
CA SER A 104 21.45 8.85 -5.90
C SER A 104 22.74 8.75 -5.04
N GLN A 105 23.01 7.48 -4.64
CA GLN A 105 24.29 6.79 -4.23
C GLN A 105 24.46 6.46 -2.72
N ASN A 106 25.16 5.40 -2.25
CA ASN A 106 25.52 4.03 -2.74
C ASN A 106 26.46 3.35 -1.69
N THR A 107 26.15 2.14 -1.18
CA THR A 107 27.18 1.28 -0.57
C THR A 107 26.94 -0.24 -0.72
N LYS A 108 27.59 -0.86 -1.73
CA LYS A 108 28.55 -2.02 -1.69
C LYS A 108 28.29 -3.15 -0.65
N ALA A 109 28.49 -4.44 -0.93
CA ALA A 109 29.43 -5.14 -1.84
C ALA A 109 29.01 -6.66 -1.99
N ILE A 110 29.66 -7.63 -2.68
CA ILE A 110 30.84 -7.72 -3.58
C ILE A 110 30.75 -9.00 -4.49
N HIS A 111 31.86 -9.44 -5.12
CA HIS A 111 32.07 -10.64 -5.98
C HIS A 111 31.54 -10.53 -7.43
N ALA A 112 32.33 -10.75 -8.51
CA ALA A 112 33.79 -10.91 -8.65
C ALA A 112 34.27 -10.31 -10.01
N LYS A 113 35.59 -10.33 -10.28
CA LYS A 113 36.28 -9.77 -11.48
C LYS A 113 36.87 -10.92 -12.34
N PRO A 114 37.45 -10.69 -13.55
CA PRO A 114 37.60 -9.44 -14.33
C PRO A 114 37.14 -9.52 -15.80
N ASN A 115 37.12 -8.36 -16.47
CA ASN A 115 37.46 -8.28 -17.90
C ASN A 115 38.23 -6.98 -18.18
N LYS A 116 39.25 -7.04 -19.05
CA LYS A 116 39.97 -5.89 -19.62
C LYS A 116 39.90 -6.04 -21.14
N ASN A 117 39.50 -5.01 -21.88
CA ASN A 117 39.89 -4.88 -23.28
C ASN A 117 39.78 -3.43 -23.79
N ILE A 118 40.92 -2.75 -23.73
CA ILE A 118 41.48 -1.94 -24.82
C ILE A 118 42.98 -2.31 -24.76
N HIS A 119 43.72 -2.58 -25.83
CA HIS A 119 43.53 -2.36 -27.28
C HIS A 119 43.67 -3.77 -27.97
N GLU A 120 43.56 -4.03 -29.27
CA GLU A 120 43.76 -3.29 -30.52
C GLU A 120 42.88 -3.93 -31.63
N GLY A 121 42.86 -3.36 -32.85
CA GLY A 121 42.30 -4.02 -34.03
C GLY A 121 40.82 -3.78 -34.31
N GLN A 122 40.53 -3.06 -35.40
CA GLN A 122 39.24 -3.20 -36.08
C GLN A 122 39.25 -4.53 -36.85
N ILE A 123 38.17 -5.30 -36.74
CA ILE A 123 37.83 -6.36 -37.71
C ILE A 123 36.38 -6.19 -38.13
N SER A 124 36.14 -6.12 -39.44
CA SER A 124 34.82 -5.91 -40.03
C SER A 124 33.97 -7.16 -39.90
N LEU A 125 32.71 -7.02 -39.48
CA LEU A 125 31.71 -8.09 -39.48
C LEU A 125 30.97 -8.20 -40.83
N PHE A 126 31.65 -7.84 -41.93
CA PHE A 126 31.10 -7.72 -43.28
C PHE A 126 32.14 -8.12 -44.34
N ASP A 127 32.76 -9.28 -44.16
CA ASP A 127 33.31 -10.07 -45.28
C ASP A 127 33.20 -11.56 -44.91
N GLU A 128 33.28 -12.43 -45.92
CA GLU A 128 33.08 -13.89 -45.85
C GLU A 128 31.62 -14.38 -45.65
N LEU A 129 30.79 -14.12 -46.67
CA LEU A 129 29.82 -15.13 -47.13
C LEU A 129 30.13 -15.47 -48.60
N ILE A 130 30.54 -16.72 -48.81
CA ILE A 130 30.73 -17.37 -50.13
C ILE A 130 29.43 -18.08 -50.50
#